data_AF-A0A1C7M1L6-F1
#
_entry.id   AF-A0A1C7M1L6-F1
#
_cell.length_a   1.000
_cell.length_b   1.000
_cell.length_c   1.000
_cell.angle_alpha   90.00
_cell.angle_beta   90.00
_cell.angle_gamma   90.00
#
_symmetry.space_group_name_H-M   'P 1'
#
loop_
_entity.id
_entity.type
_entity.pdbx_description
1 polymer ?
#
loop_
_entity_poly.entity_id
_entity_poly.type
_entity_poly.pdbx_seq_one_letter_code
_entity_poly.pdbx_strand_id
1 'polypeptide(L)'
;MDDATNGFFDDLPDVDRRSCRLLGPTALITQGLMGLLVISSLVYKRHRETPKRPWRIWLFDVSKQVIGQLFVHGVNVLISDVVAHVSSGNACVLYFLNILIDTTLGVGVIYFILRFMAYFFTEKCHLKGFESGQYGSPPSINYWVRQAAVYVFALTTMKLLVVALFAAWPGIFKLYLPWACSPYS
;
A
#
# COMPACT_ATOMS: atom_id res chain seq x y z
N MET A 1 8.34 3.43 -52.43
CA MET A 1 7.07 3.34 -51.70
C MET A 1 7.41 3.46 -50.24
N ASP A 2 7.52 4.70 -49.81
CA ASP A 2 7.53 5.10 -48.42
C ASP A 2 6.12 4.89 -47.82
N ASP A 3 6.08 4.82 -46.49
CA ASP A 3 5.04 5.46 -45.70
C ASP A 3 3.69 4.72 -45.56
N ALA A 4 3.57 3.83 -44.57
CA ALA A 4 2.27 3.50 -43.94
C ALA A 4 2.37 2.67 -42.65
N THR A 5 3.45 1.91 -42.40
CA THR A 5 3.48 0.93 -41.29
C THR A 5 4.33 1.34 -40.09
N ASN A 6 5.05 2.46 -40.18
CA ASN A 6 5.79 3.03 -39.05
C ASN A 6 4.98 4.09 -38.26
N GLY A 7 3.84 4.57 -38.77
CA GLY A 7 3.07 5.63 -38.12
C GLY A 7 2.08 5.17 -37.03
N PHE A 8 1.72 3.89 -36.97
CA PHE A 8 0.69 3.44 -36.00
C PHE A 8 1.24 3.22 -34.59
N PHE A 9 2.53 2.89 -34.46
CA PHE A 9 3.16 2.66 -33.15
C PHE A 9 3.81 3.93 -32.56
N ASP A 10 3.95 5.00 -33.33
CA ASP A 10 4.51 6.29 -32.88
C ASP A 10 3.46 7.24 -32.27
N ASP A 11 2.16 6.91 -32.36
CA ASP A 11 1.05 7.68 -31.78
C ASP A 11 0.54 7.12 -30.43
N LEU A 12 1.22 6.12 -29.85
CA LEU A 12 1.05 5.91 -28.41
C LEU A 12 1.73 7.09 -27.72
N PRO A 13 1.05 7.84 -26.83
CA PRO A 13 1.70 8.91 -26.11
C PRO A 13 2.92 8.33 -25.41
N ASP A 14 4.11 8.73 -25.86
CA ASP A 14 5.36 8.46 -25.18
C ASP A 14 5.19 9.04 -23.78
N VAL A 15 4.96 8.14 -22.81
CA VAL A 15 4.89 8.52 -21.40
C VAL A 15 6.31 8.91 -21.05
N ASP A 16 6.61 10.18 -21.27
CA ASP A 16 7.92 10.79 -21.21
C ASP A 16 8.69 10.25 -19.99
N ARG A 17 9.71 9.47 -20.29
CA ARG A 17 10.58 8.81 -19.31
C ARG A 17 11.29 9.84 -18.41
N ARG A 18 11.33 11.13 -18.79
CA ARG A 18 11.83 12.24 -17.97
C ARG A 18 10.82 12.78 -16.96
N SER A 19 9.52 12.66 -17.24
CA SER A 19 8.42 13.01 -16.34
C SER A 19 8.14 11.92 -15.31
N CYS A 20 8.64 10.71 -15.53
CA CYS A 20 8.61 9.60 -14.57
C CYS A 20 9.72 9.71 -13.50
N ARG A 21 9.85 10.87 -12.86
CA ARG A 21 10.66 10.97 -11.63
C ARG A 21 9.77 10.63 -10.44
N LEU A 22 10.07 9.48 -9.82
CA LEU A 22 9.46 9.01 -8.57
C LEU A 22 9.61 10.01 -7.40
N LEU A 23 10.46 11.05 -7.57
CA LEU A 23 10.71 12.18 -6.68
C LEU A 23 10.52 13.54 -7.39
N GLY A 24 9.62 13.61 -8.38
CA GLY A 24 9.28 14.86 -9.05
C GLY A 24 8.57 15.85 -8.10
N PRO A 25 8.64 17.17 -8.36
CA PRO A 25 7.96 18.18 -7.54
C PRO A 25 6.45 17.93 -7.42
N THR A 26 5.81 17.49 -8.50
CA THR A 26 4.38 17.13 -8.54
C THR A 26 4.07 15.94 -7.64
N ALA A 27 4.89 14.89 -7.68
CA ALA A 27 4.73 13.70 -6.83
C ALA A 27 4.87 14.03 -5.33
N LEU A 28 5.82 14.88 -4.96
CA LEU A 28 6.00 15.34 -3.57
C LEU A 28 4.79 16.14 -3.06
N ILE A 29 4.23 17.02 -3.90
CA ILE A 29 3.01 17.76 -3.57
C ILE A 29 1.83 16.80 -3.37
N THR A 30 1.62 15.87 -4.30
CA THR A 30 0.54 14.88 -4.21
C THR A 30 0.68 14.00 -2.96
N GLN A 31 1.87 13.49 -2.68
CA GLN A 31 2.13 12.67 -1.49
C GLN A 31 1.91 13.46 -0.19
N GLY A 32 2.31 14.72 -0.15
CA GLY A 32 2.04 15.62 0.98
C GLY A 32 0.54 15.85 1.20
N LEU A 33 -0.21 16.14 0.13
CA LEU A 33 -1.66 16.31 0.19
C LEU A 33 -2.38 15.04 0.66
N MET A 34 -2.01 13.87 0.13
CA MET A 34 -2.56 12.59 0.57
C MET A 34 -2.26 12.34 2.06
N GLY A 35 -1.04 12.62 2.51
CA GLY A 35 -0.65 12.51 3.92
C GLY A 35 -1.51 13.41 4.82
N LEU A 36 -1.71 14.67 4.44
CA LEU A 36 -2.56 15.61 5.18
C LEU A 36 -4.01 15.14 5.26
N LEU A 37 -4.57 14.64 4.15
CA LEU A 37 -5.93 14.11 4.11
C LEU A 37 -6.08 12.89 5.03
N VAL A 38 -5.12 11.96 5.00
CA VAL A 38 -5.12 10.77 5.87
C VAL A 38 -5.09 11.18 7.33
N ILE A 39 -4.16 12.04 7.75
CA ILE A 39 -4.08 12.48 9.15
C ILE A 39 -5.34 13.24 9.58
N SER A 40 -5.86 14.12 8.71
CA SER A 40 -7.10 14.86 8.99
C SER A 40 -8.29 13.92 9.17
N SER A 41 -8.39 12.87 8.35
CA SER A 41 -9.44 11.85 8.47
C SER A 41 -9.35 11.09 9.81
N LEU A 42 -8.15 10.79 10.30
CA LEU A 42 -7.92 10.11 11.58
C LEU A 42 -8.29 11.00 12.77
N VAL A 43 -7.99 12.30 12.69
CA VAL A 43 -8.39 13.29 13.69
C VAL A 43 -9.91 13.49 13.68
N TYR A 44 -10.51 13.61 12.50
CA TYR A 44 -11.97 13.73 12.34
C TYR A 44 -12.70 12.51 12.90
N LYS A 45 -12.23 11.30 12.56
CA LYS A 45 -12.76 10.03 13.08
C LYS A 45 -12.72 10.02 14.60
N ARG A 46 -11.59 10.37 15.21
CA ARG A 46 -11.46 10.48 16.67
C ARG A 46 -12.45 11.48 17.27
N HIS A 47 -12.73 12.59 16.58
CA HIS A 47 -13.66 13.62 17.06
C HIS A 47 -15.12 13.15 17.07
N ARG A 48 -15.47 12.20 16.20
CA ARG A 48 -16.80 11.58 16.08
C ARG A 48 -16.96 10.32 16.94
N GLU A 49 -15.86 9.67 17.35
CA GLU A 49 -15.89 8.51 18.23
C GLU A 49 -16.37 8.89 19.65
N THR A 50 -17.39 8.18 20.15
CA THR A 50 -17.89 8.29 21.52
C THR A 50 -17.86 6.89 22.16
N PRO A 51 -17.11 6.65 23.26
CA PRO A 51 -16.18 7.55 23.97
C PRO A 51 -14.85 7.79 23.21
N LYS A 52 -14.26 8.97 23.40
CA LYS A 52 -13.03 9.39 22.71
C LYS A 52 -11.82 8.62 23.21
N ARG A 53 -11.04 8.02 22.29
CA ARG A 53 -9.79 7.32 22.62
C ARG A 53 -8.75 8.28 23.25
N PRO A 54 -8.07 7.89 24.35
CA PRO A 54 -7.03 8.70 24.97
C PRO A 54 -5.90 9.04 24.00
N TRP A 55 -5.39 10.28 24.06
CA TRP A 55 -4.39 10.79 23.12
C TRP A 55 -3.13 9.93 23.01
N ARG A 56 -2.66 9.35 24.12
CA ARG A 56 -1.46 8.47 24.13
C ARG A 56 -1.69 7.20 23.31
N ILE A 57 -2.84 6.55 23.49
CA ILE A 57 -3.19 5.32 22.77
C ILE A 57 -3.42 5.63 21.29
N TRP A 58 -4.10 6.74 20.99
CA TRP A 58 -4.29 7.20 19.62
C TRP A 58 -2.96 7.47 18.91
N LEU A 59 -2.01 8.15 19.57
CA LEU A 59 -0.70 8.41 18.99
C LEU A 59 0.06 7.12 18.70
N PHE A 60 -0.06 6.11 19.57
CA PHE A 60 0.51 4.78 19.38
C PHE A 60 -0.12 4.05 18.18
N ASP A 61 -1.43 4.18 17.97
CA ASP A 61 -2.13 3.60 16.82
C ASP A 61 -1.79 4.30 15.50
N VAL A 62 -1.65 5.63 15.52
CA VAL A 62 -1.26 6.43 14.34
C VAL A 62 0.20 6.20 13.99
N SER A 63 1.11 6.17 14.97
CA SER A 63 2.54 5.95 14.72
C SER A 63 2.81 4.60 14.05
N LYS A 64 2.06 3.54 14.41
CA LYS A 64 2.12 2.24 13.71
C LYS A 64 1.77 2.38 12.23
N GLN A 65 0.69 3.11 11.91
CA GLN A 65 0.25 3.32 10.52
C GLN A 65 1.30 4.10 9.72
N VAL A 66 1.88 5.15 10.31
CA VAL A 66 2.93 5.95 9.66
C VAL A 66 4.17 5.11 9.37
N ILE A 67 4.64 4.33 10.34
CA ILE A 67 5.81 3.45 10.16
C ILE A 67 5.53 2.37 9.11
N GLY A 68 4.34 1.77 9.16
CA GLY A 68 3.91 0.80 8.14
C GLY A 68 3.89 1.39 6.74
N GLN A 69 3.37 2.62 6.58
CA GLN A 69 3.34 3.30 5.28
C GLN A 69 4.74 3.63 4.78
N LEU A 70 5.65 4.08 5.65
CA LEU A 70 7.05 4.33 5.29
C LEU A 70 7.74 3.05 4.84
N PHE A 71 7.52 1.94 5.54
CA PHE A 71 8.06 0.63 5.18
C PHE A 71 7.56 0.16 3.82
N VAL A 72 6.23 0.15 3.60
CA VAL A 72 5.64 -0.28 2.31
C VAL A 72 6.06 0.64 1.18
N HIS A 73 6.12 1.96 1.41
CA HIS A 73 6.62 2.90 0.42
C HIS A 73 8.07 2.60 0.02
N GLY A 74 8.95 2.35 1.00
CA GLY A 74 10.33 1.94 0.73
C GLY A 74 10.40 0.65 -0.09
N VAL A 75 9.63 -0.38 0.27
CA VAL A 75 9.54 -1.64 -0.48
C VAL A 75 9.02 -1.41 -1.90
N ASN A 76 7.99 -0.57 -2.08
CA ASN A 76 7.45 -0.22 -3.40
C ASN A 76 8.49 0.47 -4.28
N VAL A 77 9.30 1.37 -3.71
CA VAL A 77 10.39 2.05 -4.42
C VAL A 77 11.43 1.03 -4.89
N LEU A 78 11.86 0.13 -4.00
CA LEU A 78 12.82 -0.93 -4.35
C LEU A 78 12.30 -1.87 -5.45
N ILE A 79 11.02 -2.29 -5.35
CA ILE A 79 10.40 -3.15 -6.36
C ILE A 79 10.28 -2.40 -7.70
N SER A 80 9.89 -1.12 -7.67
CA SER A 80 9.73 -0.32 -8.89
C SER A 80 11.06 -0.14 -9.62
N ASP A 81 12.16 0.05 -8.89
CA ASP A 81 13.51 0.12 -9.44
C ASP A 81 13.89 -1.19 -10.16
N VAL A 82 13.68 -2.33 -9.50
CA VAL A 82 13.94 -3.66 -10.09
C VAL A 82 13.06 -3.92 -11.32
N VAL A 83 11.77 -3.59 -11.26
CA VAL A 83 10.81 -3.83 -12.37
C VAL A 83 11.07 -2.92 -13.57
N ALA A 84 11.52 -1.67 -13.34
CA ALA A 84 11.85 -0.72 -14.40
C ALA A 84 12.98 -1.21 -15.31
N HIS A 85 13.84 -2.10 -14.81
CA HIS A 85 14.88 -2.74 -15.62
C HIS A 85 14.37 -3.86 -16.54
N VAL A 86 13.17 -4.40 -16.29
CA VAL A 86 12.67 -5.62 -16.95
C VAL A 86 11.42 -5.38 -17.80
N SER A 87 10.70 -4.27 -17.59
CA SER A 87 9.38 -4.04 -18.20
C SER A 87 9.34 -2.84 -19.16
N SER A 88 8.80 -3.04 -20.36
CA SER A 88 8.44 -2.01 -21.35
C SER A 88 6.94 -1.66 -21.34
N GLY A 89 6.21 -1.96 -20.26
CA GLY A 89 4.76 -1.71 -20.14
C GLY A 89 4.40 -0.29 -19.67
N ASN A 90 3.14 0.14 -19.86
CA ASN A 90 2.65 1.44 -19.39
C ASN A 90 2.69 1.54 -17.85
N ALA A 91 3.66 2.31 -17.34
CA ALA A 91 3.93 2.45 -15.91
C ALA A 91 2.73 2.95 -15.11
N CYS A 92 1.90 3.82 -15.68
CA CYS A 92 0.71 4.39 -15.02
C CYS A 92 -0.35 3.32 -14.76
N VAL A 93 -0.60 2.45 -15.74
CA VAL A 93 -1.58 1.35 -15.62
C VAL A 93 -1.09 0.30 -14.62
N LEU A 94 0.20 -0.05 -14.67
CA LEU A 94 0.81 -0.99 -13.73
C LEU A 94 0.77 -0.46 -12.29
N TYR A 95 1.07 0.82 -12.10
CA TYR A 95 1.02 1.48 -10.80
C TYR A 95 -0.40 1.56 -10.24
N PHE A 96 -1.38 1.98 -11.05
CA PHE A 96 -2.79 2.05 -10.66
C PHE A 96 -3.33 0.67 -10.24
N LEU A 97 -3.04 -0.37 -11.03
CA LEU A 97 -3.47 -1.74 -10.75
C LEU A 97 -2.82 -2.27 -9.46
N ASN A 98 -1.55 -1.97 -9.22
CA ASN A 98 -0.84 -2.33 -7.99
C ASN A 98 -1.50 -1.69 -6.76
N ILE A 99 -1.83 -0.39 -6.83
CA ILE A 99 -2.57 0.30 -5.76
C ILE A 99 -3.96 -0.31 -5.55
N LEU A 100 -4.69 -0.59 -6.63
CA LEU A 100 -6.05 -1.11 -6.54
C LEU A 100 -6.08 -2.48 -5.87
N ILE A 101 -5.15 -3.37 -6.22
CA ILE A 101 -5.04 -4.69 -5.60
C ILE A 101 -4.53 -4.60 -4.15
N ASP A 102 -3.52 -3.78 -3.88
CA ASP A 102 -2.98 -3.57 -2.52
C ASP A 102 -4.06 -3.05 -1.55
N THR A 103 -4.95 -2.17 -2.01
CA THR A 103 -5.98 -1.55 -1.16
C THR A 103 -7.27 -2.37 -1.04
N THR A 104 -7.52 -3.29 -1.97
CA THR A 104 -8.71 -4.18 -1.94
C THR A 104 -8.37 -5.54 -1.32
N LEU A 105 -7.60 -6.36 -2.04
CA LEU A 105 -7.18 -7.68 -1.56
C LEU A 105 -6.22 -7.56 -0.39
N GLY A 106 -5.30 -6.60 -0.44
CA GLY A 106 -4.29 -6.45 0.60
C GLY A 106 -4.87 -6.13 1.98
N VAL A 107 -5.91 -5.28 2.06
CA VAL A 107 -6.60 -5.00 3.33
C VAL A 107 -7.21 -6.27 3.93
N GLY A 108 -7.84 -7.12 3.10
CA GLY A 108 -8.40 -8.40 3.53
C GLY A 108 -7.33 -9.36 4.06
N VAL A 109 -6.21 -9.47 3.35
CA VAL A 109 -5.07 -10.31 3.75
C VAL A 109 -4.46 -9.82 5.06
N ILE A 110 -4.22 -8.50 5.21
CA ILE A 110 -3.70 -7.91 6.44
C ILE A 110 -4.66 -8.20 7.59
N TYR A 111 -5.97 -7.99 7.42
CA TYR A 111 -6.97 -8.26 8.44
C TYR A 111 -6.91 -9.72 8.91
N PHE A 112 -6.85 -10.67 7.97
CA PHE A 112 -6.76 -12.08 8.29
C PHE A 112 -5.47 -12.43 9.05
N ILE A 113 -4.31 -11.97 8.59
CA ILE A 113 -3.02 -12.23 9.24
C ILE A 113 -2.98 -11.62 10.63
N LEU A 114 -3.43 -10.37 10.80
CA LEU A 114 -3.47 -9.72 12.10
C LEU A 114 -4.40 -10.46 13.06
N ARG A 115 -5.57 -10.88 12.60
CA ARG A 115 -6.54 -11.62 13.42
C ARG A 115 -5.97 -12.98 13.82
N PHE A 116 -5.37 -13.70 12.89
CA PHE A 116 -4.74 -14.99 13.12
C PHE A 116 -3.57 -14.87 14.10
N MET A 117 -2.65 -13.93 13.88
CA MET A 117 -1.49 -13.71 14.74
C MET A 117 -1.89 -13.26 16.14
N ALA A 118 -2.84 -12.33 16.26
CA ALA A 118 -3.36 -11.92 17.56
C ALA A 118 -4.01 -13.10 18.31
N TYR A 119 -4.84 -13.90 17.63
CA TYR A 119 -5.42 -15.10 18.21
C TYR A 119 -4.34 -16.11 18.63
N PHE A 120 -3.37 -16.40 17.77
CA PHE A 120 -2.32 -17.36 18.04
C PHE A 120 -1.44 -16.94 19.23
N PHE A 121 -0.94 -15.71 19.22
CA PHE A 121 -0.06 -15.24 20.30
C PHE A 121 -0.80 -15.05 21.63
N THR A 122 -2.05 -14.58 21.62
CA THR A 122 -2.83 -14.37 22.83
C THR A 122 -3.41 -15.68 23.38
N GLU A 123 -4.08 -16.50 22.56
CA GLU A 123 -4.83 -17.68 23.01
C GLU A 123 -3.99 -18.96 23.04
N LYS A 124 -3.02 -19.11 22.14
CA LYS A 124 -2.18 -20.34 22.09
C LYS A 124 -0.87 -20.16 22.85
N CYS A 125 -0.21 -19.02 22.69
CA CYS A 125 1.05 -18.75 23.36
C CYS A 125 0.88 -18.01 24.70
N HIS A 126 -0.33 -17.59 25.06
CA HIS A 126 -0.64 -16.87 26.31
C HIS A 126 0.21 -15.61 26.51
N LEU A 127 0.66 -14.98 25.40
CA LEU A 127 1.50 -13.80 25.43
C LEU A 127 0.66 -12.54 25.48
N LYS A 128 0.94 -11.68 26.46
CA LYS A 128 0.28 -10.37 26.58
C LYS A 128 0.88 -9.35 25.61
N GLY A 129 0.05 -8.42 25.15
CA GLY A 129 0.46 -7.26 24.36
C GLY A 129 0.30 -7.39 22.84
N PHE A 130 -0.37 -8.44 22.36
CA PHE A 130 -0.66 -8.64 20.93
C PHE A 130 -2.04 -8.11 20.50
N GLU A 131 -2.90 -7.75 21.46
CA GLU A 131 -4.21 -7.18 21.19
C GLU A 131 -4.12 -5.71 20.76
N SER A 132 -4.55 -5.42 19.54
CA SER A 132 -4.50 -4.08 18.97
C SER A 132 -5.29 -3.07 19.82
N GLY A 133 -4.65 -1.96 20.15
CA GLY A 133 -5.27 -0.88 20.92
C GLY A 133 -5.22 -1.07 22.43
N GLN A 134 -4.64 -2.16 22.93
CA GLN A 134 -4.33 -2.37 24.35
C GLN A 134 -2.81 -2.30 24.58
N TYR A 135 -2.37 -1.27 25.29
CA TYR A 135 -0.95 -1.04 25.58
C TYR A 135 -0.58 -1.18 27.06
N GLY A 136 -1.52 -1.63 27.89
CA GLY A 136 -1.38 -1.66 29.35
C GLY A 136 -1.69 -0.31 30.01
N SER A 137 -1.66 -0.32 31.35
CA SER A 137 -1.91 0.84 32.22
C SER A 137 -0.73 0.99 33.19
N PRO A 138 0.23 1.91 32.95
CA PRO A 138 0.30 2.88 31.85
C PRO A 138 0.69 2.27 30.48
N PRO A 139 0.44 2.98 29.35
CA PRO A 139 0.80 2.49 28.01
C PRO A 139 2.31 2.21 27.88
N SER A 140 2.65 0.97 27.54
CA SER A 140 4.03 0.48 27.42
C SER A 140 4.50 0.43 25.96
N ILE A 141 5.72 0.92 25.73
CA ILE A 141 6.39 0.83 24.42
C ILE A 141 6.64 -0.63 24.02
N ASN A 142 6.86 -1.54 24.98
CA ASN A 142 7.08 -2.95 24.67
C ASN A 142 5.87 -3.61 23.99
N TYR A 143 4.65 -3.24 24.40
CA TYR A 143 3.43 -3.75 23.77
C TYR A 143 3.25 -3.15 22.38
N TRP A 144 3.62 -1.87 22.24
CA TRP A 144 3.63 -1.20 20.95
C TRP A 144 4.60 -1.86 19.97
N VAL A 145 5.84 -2.17 20.38
CA VAL A 145 6.84 -2.83 19.52
C VAL A 145 6.34 -4.19 19.07
N ARG A 146 5.74 -4.99 19.96
CA ARG A 146 5.16 -6.30 19.61
C ARG A 146 4.05 -6.17 18.56
N GLN A 147 3.12 -5.24 18.77
CA GLN A 147 2.04 -4.98 17.80
C GLN A 147 2.56 -4.42 16.49
N ALA A 148 3.55 -3.53 16.53
CA ALA A 148 4.17 -2.95 15.35
C ALA A 148 4.92 -4.02 14.53
N ALA A 149 5.63 -4.94 15.19
CA ALA A 149 6.32 -6.04 14.53
C ALA A 149 5.33 -6.97 13.80
N VAL A 150 4.24 -7.35 14.46
CA VAL A 150 3.17 -8.17 13.83
C VAL A 150 2.51 -7.42 12.68
N TYR A 151 2.33 -6.10 12.81
CA TYR A 151 1.78 -5.27 11.75
C TYR A 151 2.71 -5.17 10.54
N VAL A 152 4.00 -4.93 10.74
CA VAL A 152 5.01 -4.90 9.65
C VAL A 152 5.14 -6.27 9.00
N PHE A 153 5.10 -7.36 9.77
CA PHE A 153 5.07 -8.72 9.22
C PHE A 153 3.84 -8.95 8.33
N ALA A 154 2.65 -8.54 8.78
CA ALA A 154 1.41 -8.64 8.00
C ALA A 154 1.48 -7.80 6.70
N LEU A 155 2.01 -6.57 6.78
CA LEU A 155 2.23 -5.72 5.62
C LEU A 155 3.21 -6.34 4.61
N THR A 156 4.32 -6.90 5.10
CA THR A 156 5.32 -7.56 4.25
C THR A 156 4.73 -8.78 3.56
N THR A 157 4.05 -9.64 4.32
CA THR A 157 3.43 -10.86 3.79
C THR A 157 2.36 -10.51 2.75
N MET A 158 1.51 -9.52 3.04
CA MET A 158 0.52 -9.02 2.08
C MET A 158 1.20 -8.55 0.79
N LYS A 159 2.25 -7.72 0.90
CA LYS A 159 2.91 -7.15 -0.26
C LYS A 159 3.56 -8.24 -1.13
N LEU A 160 4.23 -9.20 -0.51
CA LEU A 160 4.82 -10.33 -1.22
C LEU A 160 3.76 -11.17 -1.94
N LEU A 161 2.58 -11.37 -1.32
CA LEU A 161 1.47 -12.07 -1.95
C LEU A 161 0.92 -11.32 -3.18
N VAL A 162 0.76 -10.00 -3.09
CA VAL A 162 0.32 -9.20 -4.25
C VAL A 162 1.35 -9.24 -5.38
N VAL A 163 2.64 -9.10 -5.05
CA VAL A 163 3.72 -9.21 -6.05
C VAL A 163 3.75 -10.61 -6.67
N ALA A 164 3.62 -11.66 -5.87
CA ALA A 164 3.55 -13.03 -6.35
C ALA A 164 2.31 -13.28 -7.24
N LEU A 165 1.16 -12.69 -6.92
CA LEU A 165 -0.04 -12.74 -7.75
C LEU A 165 0.22 -12.15 -9.14
N PHE A 166 0.86 -10.96 -9.19
CA PHE A 166 1.23 -10.33 -10.45
C PHE A 166 2.25 -11.14 -11.26
N ALA A 167 3.20 -11.79 -10.58
CA ALA A 167 4.19 -12.65 -11.22
C ALA A 167 3.58 -13.97 -11.74
N ALA A 168 2.69 -14.59 -10.98
CA ALA A 168 2.08 -15.88 -11.30
C ALA A 168 0.96 -15.76 -12.35
N TRP A 169 0.24 -14.65 -12.36
CA TRP A 169 -0.88 -14.43 -13.27
C TRP A 169 -0.68 -13.13 -14.09
N PRO A 170 0.15 -13.16 -15.16
CA PRO A 170 0.20 -12.07 -16.13
C PRO A 170 -1.10 -11.93 -16.95
N GLY A 171 -2.04 -12.89 -16.84
CA GLY A 171 -3.36 -12.81 -17.49
C GLY A 171 -4.35 -11.84 -16.84
N ILE A 172 -4.06 -11.25 -15.68
CA ILE A 172 -4.97 -10.35 -14.95
C ILE A 172 -5.02 -9.01 -15.69
N PHE A 173 -3.89 -8.67 -16.31
CA PHE A 173 -3.76 -7.62 -17.30
C PHE A 173 -4.77 -7.85 -18.44
N LYS A 174 -4.95 -9.07 -18.96
CA LYS A 174 -5.92 -9.35 -20.05
C LYS A 174 -7.39 -9.21 -19.65
N LEU A 175 -7.76 -9.33 -18.37
CA LEU A 175 -9.14 -9.19 -17.91
C LEU A 175 -9.52 -7.71 -17.64
N TYR A 176 -8.54 -6.89 -17.21
CA TYR A 176 -8.74 -5.46 -16.97
C TYR A 176 -8.44 -4.55 -18.18
N LEU A 177 -7.55 -4.98 -19.10
CA LEU A 177 -7.24 -4.22 -20.32
C LEU A 177 -8.43 -3.92 -21.24
N PRO A 178 -9.45 -4.78 -21.40
CA PRO A 178 -10.61 -4.48 -22.24
C PRO A 178 -11.41 -3.25 -21.76
N TRP A 179 -11.34 -2.93 -20.46
CA TRP A 179 -12.02 -1.77 -19.88
C TRP A 179 -11.09 -0.55 -19.73
N ALA A 180 -9.78 -0.77 -19.57
CA ALA A 180 -8.78 0.31 -19.48
C ALA A 180 -8.34 0.84 -20.84
N CYS A 181 -8.44 0.03 -21.90
CA CYS A 181 -8.16 0.38 -23.28
C CYS A 181 -9.39 0.11 -24.16
N SER A 182 -10.56 0.67 -23.83
CA SER A 182 -11.56 0.95 -24.86
C SER A 182 -11.32 2.37 -25.39
N PRO A 183 -10.82 2.55 -26.63
CA PRO A 183 -10.75 3.86 -27.27
C PRO A 183 -12.10 4.32 -27.85
N TYR A 184 -13.24 3.78 -27.40
CA TYR A 184 -14.56 4.20 -27.88
C TYR A 184 -15.56 4.39 -26.74
N SER A 185 -15.60 5.63 -26.23
CA SER A 185 -16.80 6.49 -26.24
C SER A 185 -16.40 7.92 -25.92
#